data_AF-A0A7S2G4F2-F1
#
_entry.id   AF-A0A7S2G4F2-F1
#
_cell.length_a   1.000
_cell.length_b   1.000
_cell.length_c   1.000
_cell.angle_alpha   90.00
_cell.angle_beta   90.00
_cell.angle_gamma   90.00
#
_symmetry.space_group_name_H-M   'P 1'
#
loop_
_entity.id
_entity.type
_entity.pdbx_description
1 polymer ?
#
loop_
_entity_poly.entity_id
_entity_poly.type
_entity_poly.pdbx_seq_one_letter_code
_entity_poly.pdbx_strand_id
1 'polypeptide(L)'
;FRPVQIACSVENRRWACTRLLSNAGMRVSFSVLAVTLCLQQGDAFTLPGLKGYSRSTVSRFPKGVWQRRPVGTFQTPHASLASETPTDVSKFEALPLPKHKGLDVGVLPNGLRYVLLPNASPKGRFEAHLELLAGSANELEEQQGMAHLVEHIAYMGSRKRERLFGTGSQTNAYTDFHHTVYYASCPVSLPAMPNDRTTMLDRALEALAEVLEARFEPTRLEKERAAVLSEMSMVNTIEYRVECAILQALHAENQLSVRFPIGLQPLIENWTVDDVKKFHTTHYLPKNAVVYLVGDLPPSQMLKQLTKIMGKIPATKEGGLKEGSKNVAQGLMSSMGFNLRGGGPSA
;
A
#
# COMPACT_ATOMS: atom_id res chain seq x y z
N PHE A 1 -12.23 17.09 7.83
CA PHE A 1 -12.26 16.00 6.83
C PHE A 1 -11.64 14.77 7.48
N ARG A 2 -12.41 13.70 7.70
CA ARG A 2 -11.86 12.43 8.20
C ARG A 2 -11.35 11.63 7.00
N PRO A 3 -10.19 10.95 7.08
CA PRO A 3 -9.75 10.06 6.02
C PRO A 3 -10.69 8.85 5.94
N VAL A 4 -11.09 8.49 4.73
CA VAL A 4 -11.78 7.23 4.46
C VAL A 4 -10.70 6.15 4.43
N GLN A 5 -10.65 5.29 5.45
CA GLN A 5 -9.91 4.03 5.38
C GLN A 5 -10.64 3.09 4.43
N ILE A 6 -9.96 2.68 3.37
CA ILE A 6 -10.42 1.61 2.48
C ILE A 6 -10.01 0.30 3.17
N ALA A 7 -10.97 -0.35 3.83
CA ALA A 7 -10.80 -1.73 4.29
C ALA A 7 -11.08 -2.67 3.10
N CYS A 8 -10.05 -3.37 2.63
CA CYS A 8 -10.21 -4.49 1.70
C CYS A 8 -10.62 -5.73 2.50
N SER A 9 -11.91 -6.04 2.52
CA SER A 9 -12.41 -7.36 2.95
C SER A 9 -12.25 -8.35 1.81
N VAL A 10 -11.49 -9.42 2.02
CA VAL A 10 -11.37 -10.56 1.09
C VAL A 10 -12.52 -11.51 1.35
N GLU A 11 -13.63 -11.34 0.63
CA GLU A 11 -14.68 -12.36 0.55
C GLU A 11 -14.56 -13.11 -0.79
N ASN A 12 -14.23 -14.40 -0.68
CA ASN A 12 -14.28 -15.45 -1.69
C ASN A 12 -14.48 -15.06 -3.16
N ARG A 13 -13.41 -15.24 -3.94
CA ARG A 13 -13.38 -15.52 -5.40
C ARG A 13 -14.68 -15.21 -6.16
N ARG A 14 -14.94 -13.93 -6.43
CA ARG A 14 -15.63 -13.40 -7.61
C ARG A 14 -15.55 -11.88 -7.60
N TRP A 15 -14.90 -11.31 -8.60
CA TRP A 15 -14.80 -9.87 -8.77
C TRP A 15 -16.12 -9.33 -9.35
N ALA A 16 -16.81 -8.47 -8.61
CA ALA A 16 -17.88 -7.65 -9.16
C ALA A 16 -17.72 -6.21 -8.62
N CYS A 17 -17.36 -5.28 -9.51
CA CYS A 17 -17.41 -3.86 -9.24
C CYS A 17 -18.88 -3.40 -9.26
N THR A 18 -19.41 -2.96 -8.13
CA THR A 18 -20.72 -2.30 -8.09
C THR A 18 -20.54 -0.82 -7.79
N ARG A 19 -20.79 0.02 -8.80
CA ARG A 19 -20.97 1.48 -8.70
C ARG A 19 -22.21 1.75 -7.83
N LEU A 20 -22.06 2.50 -6.73
CA LEU A 20 -23.19 3.07 -6.00
C LEU A 20 -23.33 4.56 -6.34
N LEU A 21 -24.34 4.85 -7.18
CA LEU A 21 -24.90 6.17 -7.38
C LEU A 21 -25.62 6.61 -6.10
N SER A 22 -25.27 7.77 -5.59
CA SER A 22 -26.03 8.50 -4.58
C SER A 22 -27.31 9.05 -5.20
N ASN A 23 -28.49 8.67 -4.69
CA ASN A 23 -29.63 9.55 -4.43
C ASN A 23 -30.88 8.74 -4.04
N ALA A 24 -31.22 8.78 -2.76
CA ALA A 24 -32.59 8.90 -2.22
C ALA A 24 -32.56 8.45 -0.75
N GLY A 25 -33.03 9.32 0.14
CA GLY A 25 -32.95 9.12 1.59
C GLY A 25 -33.70 7.88 2.05
N MET A 26 -32.98 6.98 2.73
CA MET A 26 -33.55 5.98 3.62
C MET A 26 -32.64 5.82 4.83
N ARG A 27 -33.18 6.10 6.01
CA ARG A 27 -32.55 5.83 7.31
C ARG A 27 -32.44 4.30 7.47
N VAL A 28 -31.24 3.79 7.70
CA VAL A 28 -31.04 2.38 8.06
C VAL A 28 -30.51 2.31 9.50
N SER A 29 -31.30 1.68 10.36
CA SER A 29 -31.00 1.38 11.75
C SER A 29 -30.05 0.17 11.80
N PHE A 30 -28.91 0.30 12.50
CA PHE A 30 -27.97 -0.80 12.68
C PHE A 30 -28.56 -1.83 13.65
N SER A 31 -28.79 -3.06 13.16
CA SER A 31 -29.06 -4.23 13.99
C SER A 31 -27.84 -5.15 13.92
N VAL A 32 -27.25 -5.42 15.09
CA VAL A 32 -26.08 -6.28 15.28
C VAL A 32 -26.49 -7.72 14.96
N LEU A 33 -25.88 -8.31 13.92
CA LEU A 33 -26.07 -9.73 13.59
C LEU A 33 -25.06 -10.55 14.40
N ALA A 34 -25.56 -11.28 15.40
CA ALA A 34 -24.78 -12.26 16.15
C ALA A 34 -24.54 -13.51 15.29
N VAL A 35 -23.28 -13.83 15.02
CA VAL A 35 -22.89 -15.11 14.41
C VAL A 35 -22.95 -16.19 15.49
N THR A 36 -23.91 -17.11 15.35
CA THR A 36 -23.97 -18.33 16.18
C THR A 36 -23.25 -19.45 15.43
N LEU A 37 -22.08 -19.87 15.91
CA LEU A 37 -21.43 -21.09 15.43
C LEU A 37 -22.14 -22.30 16.05
N CYS A 38 -22.74 -23.14 15.21
CA CYS A 38 -23.31 -24.41 15.60
C CYS A 38 -22.19 -25.46 15.56
N LEU A 39 -21.64 -25.84 16.73
CA LEU A 39 -20.79 -27.01 16.86
C LEU A 39 -21.68 -28.23 17.09
N GLN A 40 -21.79 -29.07 16.07
CA GLN A 40 -22.44 -30.37 16.14
C GLN A 40 -21.37 -31.45 15.92
N GLN A 41 -20.73 -31.89 16.99
CA GLN A 41 -20.35 -33.28 17.28
C GLN A 41 -19.42 -33.29 18.50
N GLY A 42 -19.77 -34.13 19.47
CA GLY A 42 -19.17 -34.13 20.80
C GLY A 42 -17.78 -34.74 20.80
N ASP A 43 -16.89 -34.11 21.55
CA ASP A 43 -16.05 -34.76 22.54
C ASP A 43 -15.59 -33.70 23.55
N ALA A 44 -15.60 -34.08 24.84
CA ALA A 44 -15.41 -33.16 25.96
C ALA A 44 -13.95 -32.66 26.03
N PHE A 45 -13.74 -31.35 25.91
CA PHE A 45 -12.49 -30.71 26.25
C PHE A 45 -12.67 -29.82 27.49
N THR A 46 -12.31 -30.34 28.65
CA THR A 46 -12.26 -29.60 29.92
C THR A 46 -10.94 -28.84 30.03
N LEU A 47 -10.99 -27.50 30.03
CA LEU A 47 -9.88 -26.65 30.45
C LEU A 47 -9.97 -26.39 31.98
N PRO A 48 -8.90 -26.64 32.76
CA PRO A 48 -8.91 -26.42 34.20
C PRO A 48 -8.59 -24.95 34.53
N GLY A 49 -9.37 -24.35 35.44
CA GLY A 49 -8.93 -23.16 36.17
C GLY A 49 -9.72 -21.88 35.92
N LEU A 50 -11.02 -21.86 36.19
CA LEU A 50 -11.76 -20.66 36.56
C LEU A 50 -12.78 -21.02 37.65
N LYS A 51 -12.34 -20.95 38.90
CA LYS A 51 -13.21 -20.99 40.08
C LYS A 51 -13.79 -19.61 40.31
N GLY A 52 -15.12 -19.55 40.39
CA GLY A 52 -15.83 -18.46 41.06
C GLY A 52 -16.48 -17.47 40.11
N TYR A 53 -17.67 -17.79 39.62
CA TYR A 53 -18.75 -16.82 39.54
C TYR A 53 -20.09 -17.53 39.80
N SER A 54 -20.88 -16.89 40.68
CA SER A 54 -22.12 -17.35 41.26
C SER A 54 -23.24 -17.53 40.24
N ARG A 55 -24.03 -18.60 40.41
CA ARG A 55 -25.31 -18.82 39.71
C ARG A 55 -26.33 -17.76 40.14
N SER A 56 -26.84 -16.98 39.21
CA SER A 56 -28.14 -16.33 39.37
C SER A 56 -28.95 -16.31 38.06
N THR A 57 -30.10 -16.99 38.13
CA THR A 57 -31.36 -16.74 37.40
C THR A 57 -31.35 -16.75 35.87
N VAL A 58 -31.61 -17.93 35.29
CA VAL A 58 -32.22 -18.08 33.96
C VAL A 58 -33.73 -17.93 34.12
N SER A 59 -34.31 -16.86 33.56
CA SER A 59 -35.75 -16.68 33.46
C SER A 59 -36.34 -17.64 32.42
N ARG A 60 -37.41 -18.30 32.83
CA ARG A 60 -38.13 -19.37 32.13
C ARG A 60 -39.00 -18.73 31.03
N PHE A 61 -38.68 -18.91 29.75
CA PHE A 61 -39.59 -18.56 28.65
C PHE A 61 -40.68 -19.66 28.48
N PRO A 62 -41.94 -19.28 28.20
CA PRO A 62 -43.05 -20.23 28.14
C PRO A 62 -42.96 -21.11 26.88
N LYS A 63 -43.33 -22.39 27.05
CA LYS A 63 -43.41 -23.40 25.98
C LYS A 63 -44.55 -23.06 25.01
N GLY A 64 -44.26 -22.28 23.97
CA GLY A 64 -45.13 -22.13 22.81
C GLY A 64 -45.05 -23.35 21.90
N VAL A 65 -46.22 -23.90 21.55
CA VAL A 65 -46.40 -25.03 20.63
C VAL A 65 -46.06 -24.58 19.21
N TRP A 66 -44.94 -25.05 18.67
CA TRP A 66 -44.59 -24.84 17.26
C TRP A 66 -45.35 -25.84 16.39
N GLN A 67 -46.49 -25.43 15.83
CA GLN A 67 -47.13 -26.19 14.75
C GLN A 67 -46.26 -26.09 13.48
N ARG A 68 -45.76 -27.23 13.00
CA ARG A 68 -45.13 -27.34 11.68
C ARG A 68 -46.21 -27.12 10.61
N ARG A 69 -46.22 -25.96 9.96
CA ARG A 69 -46.96 -25.79 8.71
C ARG A 69 -46.21 -26.55 7.60
N PRO A 70 -46.91 -27.31 6.73
CA PRO A 70 -46.26 -27.94 5.59
C PRO A 70 -45.68 -26.84 4.69
N VAL A 71 -44.43 -27.01 4.29
CA VAL A 71 -43.75 -26.12 3.35
C VAL A 71 -44.49 -26.24 2.03
N GLY A 72 -45.18 -25.18 1.62
CA GLY A 72 -45.77 -25.09 0.29
C GLY A 72 -44.66 -25.26 -0.74
N THR A 73 -44.86 -26.15 -1.71
CA THR A 73 -43.97 -26.32 -2.86
C THR A 73 -43.86 -24.99 -3.59
N PHE A 74 -42.72 -24.30 -3.42
CA PHE A 74 -42.34 -23.19 -4.28
C PHE A 74 -42.14 -23.76 -5.69
N GLN A 75 -43.12 -23.54 -6.57
CA GLN A 75 -42.88 -23.67 -8.01
C GLN A 75 -41.94 -22.54 -8.40
N THR A 76 -40.66 -22.84 -8.57
CA THR A 76 -39.74 -21.96 -9.29
C THR A 76 -40.25 -21.88 -10.73
N PRO A 77 -40.53 -20.69 -11.29
CA PRO A 77 -40.68 -20.58 -12.72
C PRO A 77 -39.31 -20.92 -13.31
N HIS A 78 -39.13 -22.15 -13.79
CA HIS A 78 -38.09 -22.48 -14.77
C HIS A 78 -38.46 -21.77 -16.08
N ALA A 79 -38.37 -20.44 -16.07
CA ALA A 79 -38.29 -19.66 -17.28
C ALA A 79 -36.94 -20.01 -17.90
N SER A 80 -37.02 -20.69 -19.04
CA SER A 80 -35.97 -20.94 -20.02
C SER A 80 -35.00 -19.76 -20.15
N LEU A 81 -33.89 -19.81 -19.43
CA LEU A 81 -32.67 -19.04 -19.67
C LEU A 81 -31.54 -20.00 -20.04
N ALA A 82 -31.82 -20.91 -20.96
CA ALA A 82 -30.83 -21.81 -21.53
C ALA A 82 -30.76 -21.60 -23.05
N SER A 83 -30.09 -20.54 -23.50
CA SER A 83 -29.37 -20.53 -24.78
C SER A 83 -28.51 -19.27 -24.99
N GLU A 84 -27.62 -18.94 -24.07
CA GLU A 84 -26.41 -18.22 -24.46
C GLU A 84 -25.23 -18.98 -23.89
N THR A 85 -24.65 -19.83 -24.74
CA THR A 85 -23.33 -20.41 -24.49
C THR A 85 -22.37 -19.29 -24.11
N PRO A 86 -21.55 -19.43 -23.04
CA PRO A 86 -20.69 -18.37 -22.57
C PRO A 86 -19.82 -17.88 -23.73
N THR A 87 -19.95 -16.59 -24.03
CA THR A 87 -19.12 -15.84 -24.96
C THR A 87 -17.67 -16.27 -24.74
N ASP A 88 -17.02 -16.69 -25.83
CA ASP A 88 -15.64 -17.15 -25.88
C ASP A 88 -14.69 -16.21 -25.09
N VAL A 89 -14.51 -16.53 -23.81
CA VAL A 89 -13.74 -15.72 -22.84
C VAL A 89 -12.26 -15.69 -23.20
N SER A 90 -11.80 -16.63 -24.02
CA SER A 90 -10.42 -16.68 -24.54
C SER A 90 -10.05 -15.42 -25.34
N LYS A 91 -11.03 -14.77 -25.99
CA LYS A 91 -10.82 -13.50 -26.70
C LYS A 91 -10.59 -12.32 -25.76
N PHE A 92 -11.09 -12.38 -24.53
CA PHE A 92 -10.87 -11.34 -23.53
C PHE A 92 -9.54 -11.50 -22.79
N GLU A 93 -9.03 -12.73 -22.66
CA GLU A 93 -7.72 -12.98 -22.03
C GLU A 93 -6.54 -12.48 -22.89
N ALA A 94 -6.71 -12.41 -24.21
CA ALA A 94 -5.65 -12.04 -25.15
C ALA A 94 -5.59 -10.54 -25.50
N LEU A 95 -6.58 -9.73 -25.11
CA LEU A 95 -6.60 -8.31 -25.44
C LEU A 95 -5.98 -7.46 -24.32
N PRO A 96 -4.95 -6.65 -24.61
CA PRO A 96 -4.41 -5.75 -23.60
C PRO A 96 -5.49 -4.77 -23.16
N LEU A 97 -5.59 -4.56 -21.85
CA LEU A 97 -6.54 -3.60 -21.29
C LEU A 97 -6.26 -2.20 -21.85
N PRO A 98 -7.31 -1.43 -22.19
CA PRO A 98 -7.14 -0.09 -22.75
C PRO A 98 -6.48 0.83 -21.71
N LYS A 99 -5.38 1.49 -22.09
CA LYS A 99 -4.71 2.49 -21.26
C LYS A 99 -5.51 3.81 -21.23
N HIS A 100 -5.47 4.50 -20.10
CA HIS A 100 -6.09 5.82 -19.97
C HIS A 100 -5.40 6.84 -20.91
N LYS A 101 -6.16 7.59 -21.71
CA LYS A 101 -5.62 8.46 -22.78
C LYS A 101 -4.72 9.60 -22.29
N GLY A 102 -4.94 10.09 -21.07
CA GLY A 102 -4.12 11.15 -20.46
C GLY A 102 -2.88 10.64 -19.72
N LEU A 103 -2.66 9.32 -19.68
CA LEU A 103 -1.55 8.74 -18.94
C LEU A 103 -0.28 8.75 -19.80
N ASP A 104 0.75 9.45 -19.34
CA ASP A 104 2.09 9.42 -19.93
C ASP A 104 3.00 8.56 -19.05
N VAL A 105 3.58 7.52 -19.65
CA VAL A 105 4.30 6.46 -18.95
C VAL A 105 5.63 6.25 -19.66
N GLY A 106 6.74 6.28 -18.92
CA GLY A 106 8.05 6.13 -19.52
C GLY A 106 9.16 5.81 -18.52
N VAL A 107 10.39 5.82 -19.03
CA VAL A 107 11.60 5.49 -18.29
C VAL A 107 12.65 6.53 -18.61
N LEU A 108 13.26 7.12 -17.58
CA LEU A 108 14.39 8.03 -17.72
C LEU A 108 15.67 7.24 -18.06
N PRO A 109 16.72 7.88 -18.63
CA PRO A 109 17.98 7.20 -18.97
C PRO A 109 18.67 6.51 -17.79
N ASN A 110 18.42 6.94 -16.55
CA ASN A 110 18.96 6.32 -15.34
C ASN A 110 18.17 5.10 -14.85
N GLY A 111 17.11 4.70 -15.57
CA GLY A 111 16.24 3.57 -15.25
C GLY A 111 15.02 3.93 -14.41
N LEU A 112 14.88 5.18 -13.94
CA LEU A 112 13.72 5.60 -13.16
C LEU A 112 12.46 5.58 -14.02
N ARG A 113 11.45 4.82 -13.58
CA ARG A 113 10.14 4.79 -14.22
C ARG A 113 9.29 5.95 -13.74
N TYR A 114 8.41 6.42 -14.61
CA TYR A 114 7.48 7.48 -14.26
C TYR A 114 6.10 7.25 -14.85
N VAL A 115 5.12 7.85 -14.18
CA VAL A 115 3.72 7.92 -14.59
C VAL A 115 3.24 9.35 -14.35
N LEU A 116 2.83 10.04 -15.41
CA LEU A 116 2.30 11.40 -15.36
C LEU A 116 0.83 11.36 -15.73
N LEU A 117 0.01 12.06 -14.96
CA LEU A 117 -1.42 12.20 -15.24
C LEU A 117 -1.88 13.64 -14.96
N PRO A 118 -2.14 14.46 -15.99
CA PRO A 118 -2.72 15.77 -15.79
C PRO A 118 -4.15 15.60 -15.25
N ASN A 119 -4.44 16.26 -14.15
CA ASN A 119 -5.73 16.22 -13.49
C ASN A 119 -6.04 17.59 -12.85
N ALA A 120 -7.01 18.31 -13.41
CA ALA A 120 -7.39 19.64 -12.95
C ALA A 120 -8.19 19.65 -11.62
N SER A 121 -8.50 18.49 -11.03
CA SER A 121 -9.28 18.37 -9.80
C SER A 121 -8.53 17.59 -8.71
N PRO A 122 -8.20 18.18 -7.55
CA PRO A 122 -8.51 19.56 -7.13
C PRO A 122 -7.65 20.62 -7.84
N LYS A 123 -8.25 21.78 -8.14
CA LYS A 123 -7.58 22.89 -8.83
C LYS A 123 -6.37 23.40 -8.05
N GLY A 124 -5.31 23.75 -8.77
CA GLY A 124 -4.10 24.34 -8.21
C GLY A 124 -3.35 23.43 -7.25
N ARG A 125 -3.52 22.11 -7.34
CA ARG A 125 -2.77 21.13 -6.54
C ARG A 125 -2.23 19.99 -7.40
N PHE A 126 -1.19 19.35 -6.89
CA PHE A 126 -0.64 18.14 -7.45
C PHE A 126 -0.15 17.20 -6.34
N GLU A 127 -0.05 15.93 -6.68
CA GLU A 127 0.51 14.87 -5.86
C GLU A 127 1.75 14.32 -6.56
N ALA A 128 2.84 14.22 -5.80
CA ALA A 128 4.08 13.62 -6.22
C ALA A 128 4.41 12.44 -5.32
N HIS A 129 4.44 11.23 -5.88
CA HIS A 129 4.69 10.00 -5.16
C HIS A 129 5.95 9.34 -5.72
N LEU A 130 6.79 8.83 -4.83
CA LEU A 130 7.90 7.95 -5.14
C LEU A 130 7.60 6.60 -4.50
N GLU A 131 7.31 5.60 -5.32
CA GLU A 131 7.14 4.22 -4.89
C GLU A 131 8.45 3.46 -5.11
N LEU A 132 8.99 2.91 -4.03
CA LEU A 132 10.10 1.97 -4.06
C LEU A 132 9.50 0.57 -4.08
N LEU A 133 9.89 -0.24 -5.06
CA LEU A 133 9.47 -1.65 -5.14
C LEU A 133 10.32 -2.52 -4.22
N ALA A 134 10.39 -2.11 -2.96
CA ALA A 134 10.98 -2.84 -1.86
C ALA A 134 10.18 -2.51 -0.60
N GLY A 135 9.70 -3.53 0.09
CA GLY A 135 9.03 -3.43 1.37
C GLY A 135 9.57 -4.45 2.36
N SER A 136 8.82 -4.76 3.41
CA SER A 136 9.28 -5.70 4.44
C SER A 136 9.45 -7.14 3.94
N ALA A 137 8.74 -7.55 2.88
CA ALA A 137 8.92 -8.85 2.24
C ALA A 137 10.30 -9.01 1.57
N ASN A 138 11.03 -7.91 1.35
CA ASN A 138 12.37 -7.93 0.76
C ASN A 138 13.48 -8.03 1.82
N GLU A 139 13.14 -8.03 3.11
CA GLU A 139 14.07 -8.10 4.22
C GLU A 139 14.64 -9.50 4.41
N LEU A 140 15.95 -9.55 4.70
CA LEU A 140 16.58 -10.74 5.27
C LEU A 140 16.11 -10.99 6.71
N GLU A 141 16.44 -12.15 7.26
CA GLU A 141 16.01 -12.52 8.62
C GLU A 141 16.54 -11.53 9.66
N GLU A 142 17.78 -11.10 9.50
CA GLU A 142 18.42 -10.10 10.35
C GLU A 142 17.95 -8.66 10.08
N GLN A 143 17.01 -8.45 9.15
CA GLN A 143 16.56 -7.13 8.69
C GLN A 143 15.06 -6.87 8.95
N GLN A 144 14.36 -7.68 9.75
CA GLN A 144 12.91 -7.51 9.95
C GLN A 144 12.56 -6.17 10.60
N GLY A 145 11.97 -5.24 9.83
CA GLY A 145 11.68 -3.85 10.19
C GLY A 145 12.67 -2.82 9.62
N MET A 146 13.67 -3.25 8.86
CA MET A 146 14.68 -2.37 8.27
C MET A 146 14.08 -1.46 7.19
N ALA A 147 13.13 -1.96 6.38
CA ALA A 147 12.45 -1.15 5.36
C ALA A 147 11.74 0.05 5.99
N HIS A 148 11.03 -0.18 7.10
CA HIS A 148 10.34 0.86 7.84
C HIS A 148 11.33 1.83 8.53
N LEU A 149 12.40 1.33 9.14
CA LEU A 149 13.42 2.21 9.73
C LEU A 149 14.12 3.08 8.67
N VAL A 150 14.45 2.51 7.51
CA VAL A 150 15.05 3.25 6.39
C VAL A 150 14.07 4.27 5.83
N GLU A 151 12.76 4.02 5.86
CA GLU A 151 11.74 5.01 5.52
C GLU A 151 11.83 6.26 6.41
N HIS A 152 11.84 6.07 7.74
CA HIS A 152 12.02 7.16 8.69
C HIS A 152 13.32 7.90 8.43
N ILE A 153 14.42 7.16 8.29
CA ILE A 153 15.73 7.77 8.10
C ILE A 153 15.83 8.48 6.75
N ALA A 154 15.29 7.95 5.66
CA ALA A 154 15.44 8.56 4.34
C ALA A 154 14.57 9.81 4.17
N TYR A 155 13.35 9.81 4.72
CA TYR A 155 12.38 10.87 4.45
C TYR A 155 12.05 11.74 5.65
N MET A 156 11.89 11.18 6.85
CA MET A 156 11.45 11.96 8.01
C MET A 156 12.50 12.99 8.45
N GLY A 157 13.79 12.69 8.31
CA GLY A 157 14.88 13.65 8.55
C GLY A 157 15.36 14.44 7.32
N SER A 158 14.66 14.39 6.17
CA SER A 158 15.11 15.04 4.92
C SER A 158 15.06 16.57 5.08
N ARG A 159 16.20 17.23 4.85
CA ARG A 159 16.25 18.71 4.91
C ARG A 159 15.48 19.34 3.75
N LYS A 160 15.40 18.68 2.60
CA LYS A 160 14.60 19.19 1.47
C LYS A 160 13.11 19.01 1.73
N ARG A 161 12.68 17.94 2.40
CA ARG A 161 11.30 17.76 2.87
C ARG A 161 10.89 18.86 3.85
N GLU A 162 11.76 19.25 4.78
CA GLU A 162 11.47 20.33 5.73
C GLU A 162 11.10 21.66 5.04
N ARG A 163 11.63 21.92 3.83
CA ARG A 163 11.29 23.12 3.02
C ARG A 163 9.85 23.13 2.50
N LEU A 164 9.15 22.00 2.58
CA LEU A 164 7.73 21.88 2.24
C LEU A 164 6.84 22.28 3.43
N PHE A 165 7.37 22.32 4.65
CA PHE A 165 6.59 22.74 5.81
C PHE A 165 6.22 24.23 5.73
N GLY A 166 5.02 24.57 6.20
CA GLY A 166 4.48 25.93 6.12
C GLY A 166 4.04 26.38 4.72
N THR A 167 4.23 25.57 3.68
CA THR A 167 3.85 25.92 2.29
C THR A 167 2.42 25.51 1.91
N GLY A 168 1.68 24.90 2.84
CA GLY A 168 0.40 24.24 2.54
C GLY A 168 0.54 22.83 1.94
N SER A 169 1.77 22.32 1.85
CA SER A 169 2.05 20.94 1.43
C SER A 169 1.81 19.96 2.58
N GLN A 170 1.31 18.77 2.23
CA GLN A 170 1.22 17.62 3.13
C GLN A 170 2.19 16.55 2.63
N THR A 171 2.99 15.98 3.53
CA THR A 171 3.98 14.97 3.18
C THR A 171 3.92 13.83 4.16
N ASN A 172 4.03 12.60 3.67
CA ASN A 172 4.15 11.44 4.52
C ASN A 172 4.83 10.30 3.75
N ALA A 173 5.08 9.21 4.45
CA ALA A 173 5.48 7.95 3.85
C ALA A 173 4.79 6.79 4.56
N TYR A 174 4.84 5.62 3.93
CA TYR A 174 4.44 4.37 4.55
C TYR A 174 5.19 3.21 3.91
N THR A 175 5.36 2.15 4.69
CA THR A 175 5.99 0.90 4.27
C THR A 175 4.99 -0.23 4.40
N ASP A 176 4.83 -0.99 3.32
CA ASP A 176 4.02 -2.20 3.26
C ASP A 176 4.93 -3.40 2.92
N PHE A 177 4.37 -4.59 2.76
CA PHE A 177 5.10 -5.81 2.44
C PHE A 177 5.92 -5.69 1.15
N HIS A 178 5.37 -5.08 0.10
CA HIS A 178 5.98 -5.09 -1.23
C HIS A 178 6.60 -3.76 -1.67
N HIS A 179 6.27 -2.67 -0.99
CA HIS A 179 6.71 -1.35 -1.39
C HIS A 179 6.81 -0.39 -0.21
N THR A 180 7.59 0.66 -0.41
CA THR A 180 7.63 1.84 0.44
C THR A 180 7.29 3.05 -0.42
N VAL A 181 6.30 3.84 0.00
CA VAL A 181 5.81 5.00 -0.76
C VAL A 181 6.09 6.26 0.03
N TYR A 182 6.73 7.22 -0.64
CA TYR A 182 6.95 8.58 -0.14
C TYR A 182 6.11 9.53 -0.98
N TYR A 183 5.33 10.41 -0.36
CA TYR A 183 4.46 11.30 -1.11
C TYR A 183 4.41 12.72 -0.55
N ALA A 184 4.18 13.65 -1.48
CA ALA A 184 3.97 15.06 -1.21
C ALA A 184 2.74 15.55 -2.00
N SER A 185 1.71 16.00 -1.29
CA SER A 185 0.55 16.69 -1.85
C SER A 185 0.75 18.19 -1.68
N CYS A 186 0.95 18.88 -2.79
CA CYS A 186 1.46 20.25 -2.82
C CYS A 186 0.51 21.19 -3.59
N PRO A 187 0.46 22.48 -3.26
CA PRO A 187 -0.12 23.48 -4.14
C PRO A 187 0.78 23.72 -5.36
N VAL A 188 0.19 24.07 -6.50
CA VAL A 188 0.95 24.41 -7.72
C VAL A 188 1.70 25.73 -7.56
N SER A 189 1.05 26.72 -6.95
CA SER A 189 1.64 28.03 -6.67
C SER A 189 2.25 28.08 -5.26
N LEU A 190 3.42 28.73 -5.17
CA LEU A 190 4.02 29.10 -3.89
C LEU A 190 3.37 30.40 -3.37
N PRO A 191 3.34 30.62 -2.04
CA PRO A 191 3.27 31.97 -1.49
C PRO A 191 4.42 32.77 -2.09
N ALA A 192 4.14 33.93 -2.68
CA ALA A 192 5.13 34.72 -3.41
C ALA A 192 6.34 35.07 -2.52
N MET A 193 7.47 34.40 -2.75
CA MET A 193 8.76 34.78 -2.18
C MET A 193 9.51 35.60 -3.24
N PRO A 194 9.87 36.86 -2.95
CA PRO A 194 10.64 37.66 -3.91
C PRO A 194 11.95 36.93 -4.26
N ASN A 195 12.25 36.82 -5.56
CA ASN A 195 13.47 36.22 -6.12
C ASN A 195 13.62 34.69 -6.09
N ASP A 196 12.65 33.90 -5.62
CA ASP A 196 12.73 32.43 -5.75
C ASP A 196 12.12 31.95 -7.07
N ARG A 197 12.96 31.46 -7.98
CA ARG A 197 12.54 30.85 -9.26
C ARG A 197 12.19 29.37 -9.11
N THR A 198 12.38 28.79 -7.93
CA THR A 198 12.07 27.39 -7.63
C THR A 198 10.58 27.21 -7.55
N THR A 199 10.01 26.32 -8.35
CA THR A 199 8.57 26.00 -8.28
C THR A 199 8.29 25.03 -7.13
N MET A 200 7.02 24.88 -6.76
CA MET A 200 6.65 23.86 -5.77
C MET A 200 6.94 22.44 -6.28
N LEU A 201 6.77 22.19 -7.59
CA LEU A 201 7.11 20.90 -8.19
C LEU A 201 8.61 20.60 -8.08
N ASP A 202 9.48 21.61 -8.23
CA ASP A 202 10.92 21.42 -8.01
C ASP A 202 11.19 21.01 -6.56
N ARG A 203 10.60 21.69 -5.57
CA ARG A 203 10.79 21.37 -4.14
C ARG A 203 10.29 19.96 -3.78
N ALA A 204 9.13 19.57 -4.31
CA ALA A 204 8.56 18.25 -4.08
C ALA A 204 9.47 17.15 -4.67
N LEU A 205 9.89 17.30 -5.93
CA LEU A 205 10.80 16.36 -6.58
C LEU A 205 12.18 16.33 -5.92
N GLU A 206 12.68 17.46 -5.44
CA GLU A 206 13.92 17.55 -4.68
C GLU A 206 13.86 16.76 -3.36
N ALA A 207 12.74 16.86 -2.64
CA ALA A 207 12.52 16.07 -1.42
C ALA A 207 12.45 14.57 -1.71
N LEU A 208 11.77 14.16 -2.79
CA LEU A 208 11.73 12.75 -3.21
C LEU A 208 13.09 12.27 -3.72
N ALA A 209 13.87 13.11 -4.40
CA ALA A 209 15.22 12.78 -4.84
C ALA A 209 16.16 12.47 -3.66
N GLU A 210 16.03 13.22 -2.55
CA GLU A 210 16.85 13.00 -1.35
C GLU A 210 16.60 11.63 -0.71
N VAL A 211 15.43 11.01 -0.91
CA VAL A 211 15.17 9.63 -0.46
C VAL A 211 16.12 8.64 -1.14
N LEU A 212 16.37 8.80 -2.44
CA LEU A 212 17.30 7.96 -3.19
C LEU A 212 18.77 8.28 -2.90
N GLU A 213 19.06 9.49 -2.40
CA GLU A 213 20.41 9.98 -2.07
C GLU A 213 20.63 10.12 -0.55
N ALA A 214 19.85 9.39 0.25
CA ALA A 214 19.76 9.59 1.69
C ALA A 214 21.13 9.48 2.37
N ARG A 215 21.37 10.35 3.36
CA ARG A 215 22.57 10.34 4.19
C ARG A 215 22.29 9.71 5.54
N PHE A 216 23.16 8.80 5.93
CA PHE A 216 23.03 8.04 7.17
C PHE A 216 24.05 8.54 8.18
N GLU A 217 23.59 9.40 9.10
CA GLU A 217 24.35 9.91 10.23
C GLU A 217 24.00 9.11 11.50
N PRO A 218 24.97 8.76 12.36
CA PRO A 218 24.68 8.02 13.59
C PRO A 218 23.64 8.69 14.48
N THR A 219 23.74 10.01 14.66
CA THR A 219 22.78 10.80 15.45
C THR A 219 21.35 10.72 14.92
N ARG A 220 21.19 10.63 13.59
CA ARG A 220 19.89 10.48 12.94
C ARG A 220 19.34 9.08 13.12
N LEU A 221 20.19 8.05 12.99
CA LEU A 221 19.79 6.67 13.25
C LEU A 221 19.23 6.52 14.68
N GLU A 222 19.94 7.01 15.70
CA GLU A 222 19.48 6.93 17.09
C GLU A 222 18.13 7.63 17.30
N LYS A 223 17.96 8.83 16.72
CA LYS A 223 16.72 9.61 16.82
C LYS A 223 15.55 8.87 16.17
N GLU A 224 15.71 8.42 14.94
CA GLU A 224 14.64 7.75 14.21
C GLU A 224 14.35 6.35 14.78
N ARG A 225 15.36 5.65 15.30
CA ARG A 225 15.15 4.39 16.03
C ARG A 225 14.26 4.59 17.25
N ALA A 226 14.50 5.63 18.04
CA ALA A 226 13.63 5.95 19.19
C ALA A 226 12.18 6.27 18.76
N ALA A 227 12.01 6.94 17.62
CA ALA A 227 10.68 7.20 17.07
C ALA A 227 9.96 5.91 16.65
N VAL A 228 10.65 4.99 15.95
CA VAL A 228 10.09 3.70 15.52
C VAL A 228 9.74 2.81 16.73
N LEU A 229 10.58 2.78 17.77
CA LEU A 229 10.29 2.02 19.00
C LEU A 229 9.06 2.57 19.76
N SER A 230 8.91 3.90 19.76
CA SER A 230 7.71 4.55 20.31
C SER A 230 6.47 4.20 19.51
N GLU A 231 6.57 4.24 18.17
CA GLU A 231 5.48 3.84 17.28
C GLU A 231 5.09 2.37 17.44
N MET A 232 6.06 1.46 17.51
CA MET A 232 5.82 0.04 17.78
C MET A 232 5.00 -0.15 19.07
N SER A 233 5.29 0.64 20.11
CA SER A 233 4.53 0.61 21.36
C SER A 233 3.11 1.13 21.18
N MET A 234 2.91 2.20 20.41
CA MET A 234 1.59 2.79 20.15
C MET A 234 0.71 1.90 19.26
N VAL A 235 1.30 1.23 18.27
CA VAL A 235 0.60 0.37 17.30
C VAL A 235 0.23 -0.99 17.89
N ASN A 236 0.83 -1.42 19.00
CA ASN A 236 0.57 -2.71 19.66
C ASN A 236 -0.81 -2.78 20.39
N THR A 237 -1.88 -2.52 19.65
CA THR A 237 -3.27 -2.64 20.10
C THR A 237 -3.78 -4.08 19.97
N ILE A 238 -4.98 -4.36 20.50
CA ILE A 238 -5.62 -5.67 20.34
C ILE A 238 -5.93 -5.91 18.85
N GLU A 239 -6.42 -4.89 18.17
CA GLU A 239 -6.79 -4.93 16.76
C GLU A 239 -5.59 -5.30 15.90
N TYR A 240 -4.43 -4.67 16.15
CA TYR A 240 -3.20 -4.97 15.43
C TYR A 240 -2.74 -6.42 15.65
N ARG A 241 -2.78 -6.92 16.90
CA ARG A 241 -2.40 -8.32 17.18
C ARG A 241 -3.34 -9.33 16.52
N VAL A 242 -4.63 -9.03 16.46
CA VAL A 242 -5.61 -9.87 15.74
C VAL A 242 -5.32 -9.86 14.24
N GLU A 243 -5.05 -8.69 13.66
CA GLU A 243 -4.66 -8.55 12.25
C GLU A 243 -3.39 -9.35 11.94
N CYS A 244 -2.34 -9.22 12.78
CA CYS A 244 -1.11 -10.03 12.63
C CYS A 244 -1.40 -11.54 12.69
N ALA A 245 -2.23 -11.99 13.63
CA ALA A 245 -2.57 -13.41 13.75
C ALA A 245 -3.36 -13.93 12.53
N ILE A 246 -4.28 -13.10 11.99
CA ILE A 246 -5.01 -13.43 10.76
C ILE A 246 -4.05 -13.52 9.57
N LEU A 247 -3.19 -12.51 9.38
CA LEU A 247 -2.23 -12.48 8.28
C LEU A 247 -1.21 -13.62 8.39
N GLN A 248 -0.76 -13.97 9.61
CA GLN A 248 0.07 -15.15 9.87
C GLN A 248 -0.59 -16.44 9.41
N ALA A 249 -1.87 -16.62 9.73
CA ALA A 249 -2.62 -17.82 9.33
C ALA A 249 -2.89 -17.86 7.82
N LEU A 250 -3.23 -16.72 7.21
CA LEU A 250 -3.53 -16.60 5.77
C LEU A 250 -2.29 -16.74 4.89
N HIS A 251 -1.10 -16.47 5.43
CA HIS A 251 0.16 -16.51 4.70
C HIS A 251 1.14 -17.53 5.28
N ALA A 252 0.65 -18.55 5.98
CA ALA A 252 1.47 -19.55 6.66
C ALA A 252 2.44 -20.28 5.71
N GLU A 253 2.10 -20.35 4.43
CA GLU A 253 2.89 -20.96 3.36
C GLU A 253 3.93 -20.04 2.71
N ASN A 254 4.03 -18.77 3.12
CA ASN A 254 4.94 -17.80 2.50
C ASN A 254 5.57 -16.83 3.53
N GLN A 255 6.52 -16.02 3.06
CA GLN A 255 7.32 -15.13 3.93
C GLN A 255 6.50 -13.99 4.57
N LEU A 256 5.33 -13.62 4.04
CA LEU A 256 4.53 -12.53 4.57
C LEU A 256 4.03 -12.79 5.99
N SER A 257 3.89 -14.07 6.38
CA SER A 257 3.51 -14.45 7.74
C SER A 257 4.46 -13.95 8.83
N VAL A 258 5.73 -13.68 8.50
CA VAL A 258 6.75 -13.25 9.46
C VAL A 258 7.36 -11.89 9.11
N ARG A 259 6.99 -11.28 7.97
CA ARG A 259 7.61 -10.03 7.47
C ARG A 259 6.73 -8.81 7.70
N PHE A 260 6.16 -8.64 8.89
CA PHE A 260 5.38 -7.44 9.20
C PHE A 260 6.25 -6.18 9.16
N PRO A 261 5.79 -5.08 8.55
CA PRO A 261 6.58 -3.85 8.40
C PRO A 261 7.14 -3.25 9.69
N ILE A 262 6.43 -3.41 10.82
CA ILE A 262 6.90 -2.88 12.11
C ILE A 262 8.19 -3.56 12.59
N GLY A 263 8.46 -4.80 12.15
CA GLY A 263 9.66 -5.55 12.48
C GLY A 263 9.71 -6.16 13.88
N LEU A 264 10.92 -6.54 14.29
CA LEU A 264 11.19 -7.14 15.60
C LEU A 264 12.00 -6.17 16.46
N GLN A 265 11.50 -5.87 17.67
CA GLN A 265 12.17 -4.97 18.62
C GLN A 265 13.66 -5.31 18.85
N PRO A 266 14.06 -6.58 19.10
CA PRO A 266 15.47 -6.90 19.34
C PRO A 266 16.37 -6.62 18.14
N LEU A 267 15.85 -6.62 16.90
CA LEU A 267 16.65 -6.30 15.73
C LEU A 267 16.79 -4.78 15.56
N ILE A 268 15.69 -4.04 15.75
CA ILE A 268 15.65 -2.58 15.64
C ILE A 268 16.64 -1.91 16.59
N GLU A 269 16.76 -2.45 17.81
CA GLU A 269 17.67 -1.95 18.85
C GLU A 269 19.16 -2.10 18.49
N ASN A 270 19.53 -3.05 17.62
CA ASN A 270 20.93 -3.47 17.43
C ASN A 270 21.54 -3.08 16.08
N TRP A 271 20.76 -2.60 15.11
CA TRP A 271 21.31 -2.26 13.79
C TRP A 271 22.27 -1.08 13.82
N THR A 272 23.34 -1.22 13.05
CA THR A 272 24.34 -0.17 12.85
C THR A 272 24.00 0.69 11.65
N VAL A 273 24.67 1.84 11.52
CA VAL A 273 24.56 2.72 10.35
C VAL A 273 24.90 1.97 9.04
N ASP A 274 25.83 1.02 9.09
CA ASP A 274 26.26 0.29 7.90
C ASP A 274 25.22 -0.76 7.46
N ASP A 275 24.46 -1.34 8.39
CA ASP A 275 23.33 -2.23 8.07
C ASP A 275 22.22 -1.49 7.33
N VAL A 276 21.90 -0.30 7.82
CA VAL A 276 20.89 0.60 7.21
C VAL A 276 21.35 1.05 5.83
N LYS A 277 22.62 1.46 5.68
CA LYS A 277 23.21 1.81 4.38
C LYS A 277 23.20 0.62 3.43
N LYS A 278 23.48 -0.59 3.90
CA LYS A 278 23.46 -1.81 3.08
C LYS A 278 22.06 -2.08 2.53
N PHE A 279 21.03 -1.93 3.35
CA PHE A 279 19.65 -2.04 2.87
C PHE A 279 19.32 -0.96 1.84
N HIS A 280 19.64 0.30 2.14
CA HIS A 280 19.39 1.43 1.23
C HIS A 280 20.09 1.24 -0.13
N THR A 281 21.39 0.98 -0.12
CA THR A 281 22.17 0.77 -1.37
C THR A 281 21.71 -0.45 -2.19
N THR A 282 21.09 -1.45 -1.54
CA THR A 282 20.55 -2.62 -2.23
C THR A 282 19.21 -2.32 -2.93
N HIS A 283 18.34 -1.54 -2.29
CA HIS A 283 16.94 -1.39 -2.73
C HIS A 283 16.60 -0.01 -3.32
N TYR A 284 17.29 1.06 -2.93
CA TYR A 284 16.99 2.45 -3.31
C TYR A 284 17.71 2.83 -4.61
N LEU A 285 17.36 2.10 -5.65
CA LEU A 285 17.92 2.24 -6.98
C LEU A 285 16.89 2.91 -7.90
N PRO A 286 17.28 3.85 -8.79
CA PRO A 286 16.33 4.47 -9.72
C PRO A 286 15.50 3.44 -10.50
N LYS A 287 16.12 2.37 -10.99
CA LYS A 287 15.44 1.26 -11.67
C LYS A 287 14.42 0.49 -10.82
N ASN A 288 14.55 0.52 -9.50
CA ASN A 288 13.64 -0.12 -8.55
C ASN A 288 12.55 0.84 -8.05
N ALA A 289 12.47 2.05 -8.58
CA ALA A 289 11.50 3.05 -8.18
C ALA A 289 10.58 3.44 -9.34
N VAL A 290 9.42 4.00 -8.97
CA VAL A 290 8.45 4.61 -9.89
C VAL A 290 8.05 5.96 -9.30
N VAL A 291 8.06 7.01 -10.12
CA VAL A 291 7.52 8.32 -9.73
C VAL A 291 6.16 8.52 -10.36
N TYR A 292 5.16 8.85 -9.53
CA TYR A 292 3.83 9.26 -9.99
C TYR A 292 3.67 10.76 -9.79
N LEU A 293 3.30 11.48 -10.85
CA LEU A 293 2.94 12.90 -10.78
C LEU A 293 1.52 13.06 -11.30
N VAL A 294 0.61 13.47 -10.42
CA VAL A 294 -0.80 13.65 -10.76
C VAL A 294 -1.26 15.02 -10.30
N GLY A 295 -1.89 15.81 -11.17
CA GLY A 295 -2.45 17.11 -10.74
C GLY A 295 -2.59 18.15 -11.81
N ASP A 296 -2.88 19.38 -11.37
CA ASP A 296 -3.22 20.53 -12.21
C ASP A 296 -1.95 21.18 -12.81
N LEU A 297 -1.18 20.37 -13.53
CA LEU A 297 0.07 20.73 -14.17
C LEU A 297 0.10 20.12 -15.59
N PRO A 298 0.70 20.82 -16.58
CA PRO A 298 0.86 20.26 -17.90
C PRO A 298 1.92 19.12 -17.90
N PRO A 299 1.69 18.01 -18.64
CA PRO A 299 2.63 16.88 -18.66
C PRO A 299 4.05 17.26 -19.10
N SER A 300 4.17 18.22 -20.03
CA SER A 300 5.46 18.72 -20.50
C SER A 300 6.28 19.40 -19.39
N GLN A 301 5.61 20.12 -18.47
CA GLN A 301 6.26 20.71 -17.31
C GLN A 301 6.68 19.61 -16.32
N MET A 302 5.79 18.67 -16.02
CA MET A 302 6.07 17.54 -15.13
C MET A 302 7.32 16.77 -15.61
N LEU A 303 7.34 16.36 -16.88
CA LEU A 303 8.45 15.60 -17.46
C LEU A 303 9.77 16.39 -17.46
N LYS A 304 9.72 17.68 -17.80
CA LYS A 304 10.90 18.55 -17.81
C LYS A 304 11.53 18.66 -16.42
N GLN A 305 10.72 18.89 -15.38
CA GLN A 305 11.21 19.04 -14.00
C GLN A 305 11.67 17.71 -13.43
N LEU A 306 10.92 16.63 -13.71
CA LEU A 306 11.30 15.28 -13.35
C LEU A 306 12.66 14.91 -13.92
N THR A 307 12.87 15.12 -15.22
CA THR A 307 14.14 14.83 -15.90
C THR A 307 15.29 15.69 -15.35
N LYS A 308 15.02 16.97 -15.09
CA LYS A 308 16.01 17.91 -14.53
C LYS A 308 16.51 17.51 -13.14
N ILE A 309 15.64 16.97 -12.29
CA ILE A 309 15.93 16.69 -10.88
C ILE A 309 16.29 15.22 -10.71
N MET A 310 15.36 14.32 -10.98
CA MET A 310 15.52 12.89 -10.76
C MET A 310 16.44 12.23 -11.80
N GLY A 311 16.55 12.80 -13.01
CA GLY A 311 17.45 12.30 -14.05
C GLY A 311 18.94 12.49 -13.75
N LYS A 312 19.29 13.34 -12.78
CA LYS A 312 20.68 13.53 -12.32
C LYS A 312 21.17 12.43 -11.39
N ILE A 313 20.24 11.66 -10.81
CA ILE A 313 20.57 10.58 -9.89
C ILE A 313 21.32 9.51 -10.69
N PRO A 314 22.52 9.07 -10.24
CA PRO A 314 23.33 8.11 -10.98
C PRO A 314 22.56 6.83 -11.31
N ALA A 315 22.70 6.37 -12.55
CA ALA A 315 22.18 5.06 -12.95
C ALA A 315 22.89 3.96 -12.15
N THR A 316 22.15 2.92 -11.76
CA THR A 316 22.77 1.74 -11.16
C THR A 316 23.51 0.95 -12.22
N LYS A 317 24.77 0.56 -11.95
CA LYS A 317 25.49 -0.40 -12.79
C LYS A 317 24.70 -1.73 -12.87
N GLU A 318 24.71 -2.38 -14.03
CA GLU A 318 24.03 -3.66 -14.24
C GLU A 318 24.52 -4.70 -13.23
N GLY A 319 23.59 -5.39 -12.54
CA GLY A 319 23.89 -6.41 -11.53
C GLY A 319 23.26 -6.22 -10.13
N GLY A 320 22.81 -5.02 -9.76
CA GLY A 320 22.43 -4.71 -8.37
C GLY A 320 21.07 -5.20 -7.83
N LEU A 321 20.24 -5.92 -8.60
CA LEU A 321 18.91 -6.38 -8.12
C LEU A 321 18.92 -7.89 -7.85
N LYS A 322 18.67 -8.29 -6.60
CA LYS A 322 18.42 -9.69 -6.21
C LYS A 322 17.09 -10.18 -6.80
N GLU A 323 17.01 -11.48 -7.02
CA GLU A 323 15.96 -12.17 -7.81
C GLU A 323 14.52 -11.93 -7.31
N GLY A 324 14.31 -11.78 -6.00
CA GLY A 324 12.99 -11.49 -5.42
C GLY A 324 12.38 -10.13 -5.82
N SER A 325 13.20 -9.09 -5.96
CA SER A 325 12.72 -7.76 -6.42
C SER A 325 12.44 -7.74 -7.93
N LYS A 326 13.04 -8.67 -8.70
CA LYS A 326 12.77 -8.78 -10.15
C LYS A 326 11.34 -9.21 -10.42
N ASN A 327 10.80 -10.14 -9.64
CA ASN A 327 9.46 -10.69 -9.85
C ASN A 327 8.34 -9.66 -9.59
N VAL A 328 8.45 -8.86 -8.54
CA VAL A 328 7.50 -7.77 -8.24
C VAL A 328 7.59 -6.68 -9.29
N ALA A 329 8.81 -6.26 -9.65
CA ALA A 329 9.02 -5.30 -10.73
C ALA A 329 8.43 -5.82 -12.06
N GLN A 330 8.64 -7.10 -12.41
CA GLN A 330 8.15 -7.70 -13.65
C GLN A 330 6.61 -7.84 -13.66
N GLY A 331 5.98 -8.17 -12.53
CA GLY A 331 4.52 -8.22 -12.40
C GLY A 331 3.87 -6.85 -12.57
N LEU A 332 4.44 -5.81 -11.96
CA LEU A 332 4.00 -4.41 -12.13
C LEU A 332 4.25 -3.91 -13.57
N MET A 333 5.37 -4.31 -14.17
CA MET A 333 5.72 -3.95 -15.55
C MET A 333 4.72 -4.53 -16.55
N SER A 334 4.26 -5.76 -16.33
CA SER A 334 3.22 -6.39 -17.15
C SER A 334 1.87 -5.68 -16.97
N SER A 335 1.46 -5.36 -15.74
CA SER A 335 0.18 -4.70 -15.46
C SER A 335 0.13 -3.23 -15.90
N MET A 336 1.26 -2.52 -15.89
CA MET A 336 1.39 -1.14 -16.39
C MET A 336 1.73 -1.08 -17.90
N GLY A 337 1.94 -2.23 -18.53
CA GLY A 337 2.26 -2.36 -19.95
C GLY A 337 3.61 -1.75 -20.34
N PHE A 338 4.61 -1.87 -19.46
CA PHE A 338 6.02 -1.65 -19.76
C PHE A 338 6.61 -2.95 -20.35
N ASN A 339 6.64 -3.07 -21.67
CA ASN A 339 7.42 -4.13 -22.32
C ASN A 339 8.89 -3.71 -22.36
N LEU A 340 9.75 -4.44 -21.65
CA LEU A 340 11.21 -4.39 -21.86
C LEU A 340 11.50 -5.00 -23.24
N ARG A 341 11.36 -4.22 -24.32
CA ARG A 341 12.08 -4.54 -25.55
C ARG A 341 13.55 -4.23 -25.28
N GLY A 342 14.32 -5.29 -25.08
CA GLY A 342 15.78 -5.21 -25.02
C GLY A 342 16.30 -4.52 -26.28
N GLY A 343 16.85 -3.31 -26.09
CA GLY A 343 17.66 -2.64 -27.10
C GLY A 343 19.01 -3.33 -27.16
N GLY A 344 19.10 -4.43 -27.91
CA GLY A 344 20.37 -4.84 -28.49
C GLY A 344 20.74 -3.89 -29.64
N PRO A 345 22.02 -3.57 -29.85
CA PRO A 345 22.43 -2.70 -30.94
C PRO A 345 22.14 -3.38 -32.28
N SER A 346 21.38 -2.71 -33.13
CA SER A 346 21.25 -3.10 -34.54
C SER A 346 22.57 -2.83 -35.26
N ALA A 347 23.16 -3.88 -35.83
CA ALA A 347 24.20 -3.80 -36.84
C ALA A 347 23.67 -3.16 -38.14
#